data_AF-A0A436F7A6-F1
#
_entry.id   AF-A0A436F7A6-F1
#
_cell.length_a   1.000
_cell.length_b   1.000
_cell.length_c   1.000
_cell.angle_alpha   90.00
_cell.angle_beta   90.00
_cell.angle_gamma   90.00
#
_symmetry.space_group_name_H-M   'P 1'
#
loop_
_entity.id
_entity.type
_entity.pdbx_description
1 polymer ?
#
loop_
_entity_poly.entity_id
_entity_poly.type
_entity_poly.pdbx_seq_one_letter_code
_entity_poly.pdbx_strand_id
1 'polypeptide(L)'
;IAADWYERDAADKGLIGTAGFTADSWKVALGETMRGFLATMSAAELDAIFAKLRGAISGMRELTDAQKSETISAIDEEVEGLMALRAEGDPFADVVRPLTPKIRSLILGPAMGR
;
A
#
# COMPACT_ATOMS: atom_id res chain seq x y z
N ILE A 1 1.91 -12.73 -4.00
CA ILE A 1 2.26 -11.47 -4.68
C ILE A 1 3.77 -11.33 -4.90
N ALA A 2 4.61 -11.15 -3.87
CA ALA A 2 6.05 -10.93 -4.08
C ALA A 2 6.75 -12.08 -4.83
N ALA A 3 6.47 -13.32 -4.43
CA ALA A 3 6.97 -14.53 -5.12
C ALA A 3 6.46 -14.59 -6.56
N ASP A 4 5.14 -14.42 -6.77
CA ASP A 4 4.54 -14.43 -8.10
C ASP A 4 5.15 -13.37 -9.03
N TRP A 5 5.50 -12.19 -8.51
CA TRP A 5 6.15 -11.14 -9.29
C TRP A 5 7.58 -11.54 -9.66
N TYR A 6 8.33 -12.14 -8.73
CA TYR A 6 9.66 -12.66 -9.00
C TYR A 6 9.64 -13.75 -10.08
N GLU A 7 8.71 -14.71 -9.98
CA GLU A 7 8.55 -15.79 -10.95
C GLU A 7 8.15 -15.27 -12.33
N ARG A 8 7.20 -14.33 -12.39
CA ARG A 8 6.76 -13.71 -13.65
C ARG A 8 7.86 -12.87 -14.29
N ASP A 9 8.60 -12.09 -13.50
CA ASP A 9 9.74 -11.33 -14.00
C ASP A 9 10.83 -12.26 -14.54
N ALA A 10 11.15 -13.35 -13.83
CA ALA A 10 12.13 -14.35 -14.28
C ALA A 10 11.73 -15.01 -15.61
N ALA A 11 10.43 -15.18 -15.87
CA ALA A 11 9.90 -15.70 -17.13
C ALA A 11 9.85 -14.67 -18.28
N ASP A 12 10.00 -13.38 -17.99
CA ASP A 12 10.02 -12.29 -18.98
C ASP A 12 11.43 -11.72 -19.15
N LYS A 13 11.80 -10.69 -18.38
CA LYS A 13 13.05 -9.93 -18.54
C LYS A 13 14.08 -10.19 -17.44
N GLY A 14 13.68 -10.85 -16.36
CA GLY A 14 14.54 -11.16 -15.21
C GLY A 14 15.18 -9.93 -14.58
N LEU A 15 14.50 -8.78 -14.55
CA LEU A 15 15.06 -7.52 -14.06
C LEU A 15 15.35 -7.58 -12.56
N ILE A 16 14.51 -8.26 -11.79
CA ILE A 16 14.65 -8.39 -10.33
C ILE A 16 15.91 -9.20 -10.01
N GLY A 17 16.10 -10.34 -10.69
CA GLY A 17 17.30 -11.16 -10.54
C GLY A 17 18.56 -10.44 -11.05
N THR A 18 18.47 -9.74 -12.18
CA THR A 18 19.57 -8.94 -12.74
C THR A 18 20.00 -7.80 -11.81
N ALA A 19 19.06 -7.24 -11.04
CA ALA A 19 19.35 -6.25 -9.99
C ALA A 19 19.99 -6.86 -8.73
N GLY A 20 20.23 -8.18 -8.70
CA GLY A 20 20.92 -8.89 -7.63
C GLY A 20 20.01 -9.46 -6.54
N PHE A 21 18.68 -9.38 -6.70
CA PHE A 21 17.76 -9.97 -5.73
C PHE A 21 17.59 -11.48 -5.96
N THR A 22 17.58 -12.22 -4.86
CA THR A 22 16.91 -13.53 -4.77
C THR A 22 15.42 -13.37 -4.48
N ALA A 23 14.62 -14.42 -4.65
CA ALA A 23 13.20 -14.39 -4.31
C ALA A 23 12.93 -13.95 -2.85
N ASP A 24 13.75 -14.44 -1.91
CA ASP A 24 13.63 -14.09 -0.50
C ASP A 24 14.01 -12.62 -0.24
N SER A 25 15.16 -12.18 -0.76
CA SER A 25 15.60 -10.78 -0.58
C SER A 25 14.66 -9.79 -1.28
N TRP A 26 14.05 -10.19 -2.41
CA TRP A 26 13.03 -9.41 -3.11
C TRP A 26 11.78 -9.23 -2.25
N LYS A 27 11.29 -10.31 -1.62
CA LYS A 27 10.15 -10.25 -0.71
C LYS A 27 10.41 -9.29 0.46
N VAL A 28 11.61 -9.36 1.05
CA VAL A 28 12.03 -8.47 2.13
C VAL A 28 12.05 -7.02 1.65
N ALA A 29 12.79 -6.73 0.58
CA ALA A 29 12.96 -5.38 0.05
C ALA A 29 11.62 -4.74 -0.38
N LEU A 30 10.72 -5.53 -0.99
CA LEU A 30 9.38 -5.06 -1.34
C LEU A 30 8.57 -4.70 -0.08
N GLY A 31 8.60 -5.54 0.95
CA GLY A 31 7.93 -5.26 2.22
C GLY A 31 8.47 -4.00 2.91
N GLU A 32 9.78 -3.83 2.95
CA GLU A 32 10.45 -2.64 3.51
C GLU A 32 10.11 -1.38 2.71
N THR A 33 10.07 -1.48 1.37
CA THR A 33 9.66 -0.38 0.50
C THR A 33 8.23 0.05 0.78
N MET A 34 7.31 -0.91 0.95
CA MET A 34 5.90 -0.61 1.25
C MET A 34 5.72 0.02 2.64
N ARG A 35 6.39 -0.52 3.67
CA ARG A 35 6.37 0.07 5.02
C ARG A 35 6.99 1.47 5.04
N GLY A 36 8.15 1.65 4.41
CA GLY A 36 8.81 2.96 4.27
C GLY A 36 7.95 3.97 3.53
N PHE A 37 7.23 3.53 2.48
CA PHE A 37 6.27 4.37 1.78
C PHE A 37 5.14 4.82 2.71
N LEU A 38 4.52 3.90 3.46
CA LEU A 38 3.49 4.23 4.43
C LEU A 38 4.00 5.21 5.51
N ALA A 39 5.23 5.02 6.00
CA ALA A 39 5.86 5.92 6.97
C ALA A 39 6.03 7.36 6.43
N THR A 40 6.19 7.53 5.11
CA THR A 40 6.27 8.86 4.48
C THR A 40 4.92 9.60 4.45
N MET A 41 3.80 8.89 4.63
CA MET A 41 2.47 9.48 4.71
C MET A 41 2.20 9.92 6.15
N SER A 42 1.58 11.08 6.34
CA SER A 42 1.16 11.50 7.70
C SER A 42 -0.04 10.68 8.17
N ALA A 43 -0.21 10.50 9.48
CA ALA A 43 -1.41 9.84 10.03
C ALA A 43 -2.69 10.55 9.54
N ALA A 44 -2.71 11.89 9.57
CA ALA A 44 -3.82 12.70 9.08
C ALA A 44 -4.14 12.47 7.59
N GLU A 45 -3.12 12.23 6.76
CA GLU A 45 -3.32 11.91 5.35
C GLU A 45 -4.01 10.56 5.18
N LEU A 46 -3.57 9.54 5.92
CA LEU A 46 -4.18 8.22 5.88
C LEU A 46 -5.60 8.23 6.44
N ASP A 47 -5.83 8.93 7.55
CA ASP A 47 -7.16 9.14 8.11
C ASP A 47 -8.10 9.79 7.10
N ALA A 48 -7.64 10.78 6.33
CA ALA A 48 -8.43 11.42 5.28
C ALA A 48 -8.77 10.45 4.13
N ILE A 49 -7.82 9.59 3.72
CA ILE A 49 -8.06 8.54 2.72
C ILE A 49 -9.14 7.57 3.21
N PHE A 50 -9.04 7.10 4.46
CA PHE A 50 -10.01 6.17 5.02
C PHE A 50 -11.37 6.81 5.28
N ALA A 51 -11.43 8.06 5.73
CA ALA A 51 -12.68 8.81 5.85
C ALA A 51 -13.40 8.93 4.50
N LYS A 52 -12.64 9.21 3.41
CA LYS A 52 -13.19 9.23 2.05
C LYS A 52 -13.73 7.87 1.62
N LEU A 53 -13.01 6.79 1.93
CA LEU A 53 -13.45 5.42 1.63
C LEU A 53 -14.74 5.06 2.37
N ARG A 54 -14.80 5.32 3.69
CA ARG A 54 -16.02 5.11 4.51
C ARG A 54 -17.20 5.89 3.94
N GLY A 55 -17.00 7.16 3.63
CA GLY A 55 -18.04 8.00 3.00
C GLY A 55 -18.54 7.45 1.66
N ALA A 56 -17.63 6.93 0.83
CA ALA A 56 -18.01 6.29 -0.44
C ALA A 56 -18.89 5.06 -0.22
N ILE A 57 -18.56 4.20 0.75
CA ILE A 57 -19.35 3.00 1.09
C ILE A 57 -20.70 3.36 1.68
N SER A 58 -20.74 4.32 2.62
CA SER A 58 -22.01 4.80 3.18
C SER A 58 -22.95 5.35 2.10
N GLY A 59 -22.40 5.95 1.05
CA GLY A 59 -23.13 6.49 -0.09
C GLY A 59 -23.61 5.46 -1.13
N MET A 60 -23.17 4.20 -1.07
CA MET A 60 -23.60 3.16 -2.02
C MET A 60 -25.10 2.86 -1.84
N ARG A 61 -25.85 2.83 -2.94
CA ARG A 61 -27.31 2.57 -2.89
C ARG A 61 -27.63 1.09 -3.00
N GLU A 62 -26.68 0.33 -3.51
CA GLU A 62 -26.76 -1.10 -3.79
C GLU A 62 -26.59 -1.95 -2.53
N LEU A 63 -26.07 -1.35 -1.45
CA LEU A 63 -25.85 -2.02 -0.16
C LEU A 63 -26.93 -1.63 0.83
N THR A 64 -27.39 -2.61 1.60
CA THR A 64 -28.20 -2.39 2.81
C THR A 64 -27.36 -1.75 3.93
N ASP A 65 -28.02 -1.15 4.91
CA ASP A 65 -27.33 -0.53 6.05
C ASP A 65 -26.48 -1.55 6.85
N ALA A 66 -26.97 -2.79 6.97
CA ALA A 66 -26.21 -3.87 7.59
C ALA A 66 -24.92 -4.19 6.83
N GLN A 67 -25.00 -4.32 5.49
CA GLN A 67 -23.83 -4.58 4.64
C GLN A 67 -22.84 -3.42 4.65
N LYS A 68 -23.31 -2.17 4.69
CA LYS A 68 -22.44 -0.99 4.84
C LYS A 68 -21.68 -1.03 6.16
N SER A 69 -22.39 -1.31 7.25
CA SER A 69 -21.79 -1.39 8.58
C SER A 69 -20.73 -2.50 8.65
N GLU A 70 -21.04 -3.68 8.10
CA GLU A 70 -20.09 -4.80 8.06
C GLU A 70 -18.86 -4.46 7.23
N THR A 71 -19.05 -3.87 6.04
CA THR A 71 -17.94 -3.46 5.16
C THR A 71 -17.04 -2.42 5.82
N ILE A 72 -17.64 -1.42 6.51
CA ILE A 72 -16.88 -0.39 7.23
C ILE A 72 -16.09 -1.02 8.39
N SER A 73 -16.70 -1.92 9.15
CA SER A 73 -16.03 -2.61 10.25
C SER A 73 -14.82 -3.41 9.76
N ALA A 74 -14.95 -4.14 8.65
CA ALA A 74 -13.84 -4.88 8.06
C ALA A 74 -12.71 -3.94 7.60
N ILE A 75 -13.04 -2.75 7.08
CA ILE A 75 -12.03 -1.75 6.74
C ILE A 75 -11.33 -1.21 7.97
N ASP A 76 -12.06 -0.97 9.06
CA ASP A 76 -11.47 -0.44 10.30
C ASP A 76 -10.41 -1.40 10.88
N GLU A 77 -10.64 -2.71 10.82
CA GLU A 77 -9.65 -3.73 11.19
C GLU A 77 -8.38 -3.65 10.31
N GLU A 78 -8.54 -3.51 8.99
CA GLU A 78 -7.42 -3.38 8.06
C GLU A 78 -6.64 -2.06 8.25
N VAL A 79 -7.33 -0.98 8.66
CA VAL A 79 -6.72 0.32 8.97
C VAL A 79 -5.74 0.20 10.13
N GLU A 80 -6.10 -0.53 11.20
CA GLU A 80 -5.21 -0.74 12.33
C GLU A 80 -3.92 -1.48 11.89
N GLY A 81 -4.07 -2.53 11.08
CA GLY A 81 -2.94 -3.23 10.48
C GLY A 81 -2.05 -2.33 9.62
N LEU A 82 -2.65 -1.43 8.84
CA LEU A 82 -1.92 -0.47 8.01
C LEU A 82 -1.18 0.58 8.85
N MET A 83 -1.76 1.02 9.98
CA MET A 83 -1.07 1.92 10.92
C MET A 83 0.12 1.25 11.60
N ALA A 84 0.02 -0.03 11.94
CA ALA A 84 1.15 -0.79 12.47
C ALA A 84 2.29 -0.88 11.45
N LEU A 85 1.98 -1.25 10.20
CA LEU A 85 2.97 -1.30 9.11
C LEU A 85 3.61 0.06 8.82
N ARG A 86 2.85 1.14 8.94
CA ARG A 86 3.38 2.51 8.86
C ARG A 86 4.41 2.77 9.95
N ALA A 87 4.10 2.42 11.21
CA ALA A 87 4.99 2.65 12.33
C ALA A 87 6.30 1.85 12.20
N GLU A 88 6.21 0.60 11.74
CA GLU A 88 7.37 -0.25 11.42
C GLU A 88 8.23 0.29 10.27
N GLY A 89 7.70 1.21 9.48
CA GLY A 89 8.32 1.75 8.28
C GLY A 89 9.34 2.86 8.51
N ASP A 90 9.42 3.41 9.73
CA ASP A 90 10.30 4.54 10.05
C ASP A 90 11.76 4.35 9.59
N PRO A 91 12.41 3.18 9.81
CA PRO A 91 13.79 2.95 9.36
C PRO A 91 13.99 3.03 7.84
N PHE A 92 12.93 2.85 7.05
CA PHE A 92 12.99 2.81 5.59
C PHE A 92 12.51 4.11 4.94
N ALA A 93 11.93 5.04 5.72
CA ALA A 93 11.25 6.22 5.20
C ALA A 93 12.18 7.13 4.39
N ASP A 94 13.40 7.37 4.87
CA ASP A 94 14.37 8.24 4.19
C ASP A 94 14.83 7.65 2.85
N VAL A 95 15.02 6.33 2.78
CA VAL A 95 15.42 5.62 1.55
C VAL A 95 14.30 5.68 0.50
N VAL A 96 13.05 5.54 0.94
CA VAL A 96 11.88 5.52 0.05
C VAL A 96 11.46 6.93 -0.38
N ARG A 97 11.73 7.97 0.42
CA ARG A 97 11.26 9.36 0.20
C ARG A 97 11.44 9.86 -1.25
N PRO A 98 12.59 9.67 -1.93
CA PRO A 98 12.77 10.12 -3.31
C PRO A 98 11.86 9.43 -4.33
N LEU A 99 11.42 8.21 -4.03
CA LEU A 99 10.58 7.37 -4.90
C LEU A 99 9.08 7.60 -4.67
N THR A 100 8.70 8.30 -3.60
CA THR A 100 7.31 8.50 -3.19
C THR A 100 6.39 9.02 -4.30
N PRO A 101 6.77 9.95 -5.20
CA PRO A 101 5.86 10.39 -6.26
C PRO A 101 5.52 9.26 -7.24
N LYS A 102 6.52 8.41 -7.55
CA LYS A 102 6.33 7.29 -8.47
C LYS A 102 5.54 6.16 -7.81
N ILE A 103 5.83 5.85 -6.56
CA ILE A 103 5.09 4.84 -5.79
C ILE A 103 3.62 5.26 -5.63
N ARG A 104 3.35 6.53 -5.31
CA ARG A 104 1.97 7.08 -5.27
C ARG A 104 1.24 6.87 -6.58
N SER A 105 1.88 7.19 -7.71
CA SER A 105 1.27 7.00 -9.03
C SER A 105 0.95 5.54 -9.35
N LEU A 106 1.75 4.59 -8.85
CA LEU A 106 1.53 3.16 -9.08
C LEU A 106 0.42 2.59 -8.19
N ILE A 107 0.34 3.04 -6.94
CA ILE A 107 -0.60 2.50 -5.95
C ILE A 107 -1.97 3.20 -6.02
N LEU A 108 -1.99 4.53 -6.11
CA LEU A 108 -3.20 5.34 -6.00
C LEU A 108 -3.75 5.79 -7.38
N GLY A 109 -3.04 5.44 -8.45
CA GLY A 109 -3.34 5.90 -9.81
C GLY A 109 -2.94 7.37 -10.05
N PRO A 110 -3.09 7.88 -11.28
CA PRO A 110 -2.57 9.18 -11.72
C PRO A 110 -3.30 10.43 -11.16
N ALA A 111 -3.89 10.38 -9.97
CA ALA A 111 -4.74 11.45 -9.43
C ALA A 111 -4.41 11.85 -7.99
N MET A 112 -3.16 12.21 -7.67
CA MET A 112 -2.79 13.04 -6.52
C MET A 112 -1.48 13.79 -6.81
N GLY A 113 -1.50 14.56 -7.89
CA GLY A 113 -0.40 15.39 -8.35
C GLY A 113 -0.96 16.56 -9.15
N ARG A 114 -1.85 17.32 -8.52
CA ARG A 114 -2.21 18.69 -8.89
C ARG A 114 -3.02 19.33 -7.79
#